data_AF-A0A6D2KYC3-F1
#
_entry.id   AF-A0A6D2KYC3-F1
#
_cell.length_a   1.000
_cell.length_b   1.000
_cell.length_c   1.000
_cell.angle_alpha   90.00
_cell.angle_beta   90.00
_cell.angle_gamma   90.00
#
_symmetry.space_group_name_H-M   'P 1'
#
loop_
_entity.id
_entity.type
_entity.pdbx_description
1 polymer ?
#
loop_
_entity_poly.entity_id
_entity_poly.type
_entity_poly.pdbx_seq_one_letter_code
_entity_poly.pdbx_strand_id
1 'polypeptide(L)'
;MPIVYRLRQGKKMATNDRVWCICVADYKLFAFFTDCGLMWLDTKHNIWRVVSGDMPRKLYGGAMVEYYGKLAVFWRERISNQKQEKIRCAVIALARVGEEEVRGTIEWSGVVATIPYVCGFLHCLVASD
;
A
#
# COMPACT_ATOMS: atom_id res chain seq x y z
N MET A 1 -8.69 -18.88 -1.29
CA MET A 1 -7.90 -18.91 -2.54
C MET A 1 -7.27 -17.53 -2.70
N PRO A 2 -5.94 -17.37 -2.56
CA PRO A 2 -5.29 -16.08 -2.79
C PRO A 2 -5.33 -15.71 -4.27
N ILE A 3 -5.63 -14.44 -4.57
CA ILE A 3 -5.69 -13.93 -5.95
C ILE A 3 -4.25 -13.65 -6.43
N VAL A 4 -3.91 -14.13 -7.62
CA VAL A 4 -2.56 -14.07 -8.20
C VAL A 4 -2.63 -13.52 -9.63
N TYR A 5 -1.81 -12.53 -9.96
CA TYR A 5 -1.74 -11.95 -11.31
C TYR A 5 -0.39 -12.16 -11.96
N ARG A 6 -0.34 -12.78 -13.13
CA ARG A 6 0.92 -13.08 -13.84
C ARG A 6 1.34 -11.93 -14.76
N LEU A 7 2.59 -11.48 -14.64
CA LEU A 7 3.22 -10.60 -15.63
C LEU A 7 3.71 -11.49 -16.79
N ARG A 8 3.09 -11.42 -17.97
CA ARG A 8 3.70 -11.98 -19.18
C ARG A 8 4.64 -10.93 -19.78
N GLN A 9 5.80 -11.36 -20.28
CA GLN A 9 6.82 -10.53 -20.92
C GLN A 9 6.17 -9.44 -21.81
N GLY A 10 6.24 -8.18 -21.36
CA GLY A 10 5.72 -7.01 -22.09
C GLY A 10 4.20 -6.80 -22.12
N LYS A 11 3.38 -7.66 -21.48
CA LYS A 11 1.92 -7.49 -21.44
C LYS A 11 1.49 -6.94 -20.08
N LYS A 12 0.89 -5.74 -20.09
CA LYS A 12 0.21 -5.13 -18.94
C LYS A 12 -0.63 -6.19 -18.21
N MET A 13 -0.62 -6.12 -16.88
CA MET A 13 -1.51 -6.90 -16.02
C MET A 13 -2.92 -6.95 -16.64
N ALA A 14 -3.51 -8.15 -16.70
CA ALA A 14 -4.89 -8.35 -17.17
C ALA A 14 -5.92 -7.89 -16.11
N THR A 15 -5.59 -6.83 -15.37
CA THR A 15 -6.49 -6.17 -14.44
C THR A 15 -6.63 -4.75 -14.93
N ASN A 16 -7.87 -4.25 -15.04
CA ASN A 16 -8.12 -2.83 -15.27
C ASN A 16 -7.91 -2.02 -13.97
N ASP A 17 -7.21 -2.61 -13.00
CA ASP A 17 -7.04 -2.07 -11.65
C ASP A 17 -5.90 -1.05 -11.64
N ARG A 18 -6.17 0.11 -11.06
CA ARG A 18 -5.21 1.22 -11.01
C ARG A 18 -4.28 1.04 -9.81
N VAL A 19 -2.98 1.15 -10.06
CA VAL A 19 -1.96 1.26 -9.02
C VAL A 19 -1.95 2.69 -8.49
N TRP A 20 -2.07 2.85 -7.17
CA TRP A 20 -1.97 4.14 -6.49
C TRP A 20 -0.53 4.50 -6.12
N CYS A 21 0.19 3.56 -5.53
CA CYS A 21 1.55 3.78 -5.05
C CYS A 21 2.32 2.45 -5.04
N ILE A 22 3.63 2.57 -5.13
CA ILE A 22 4.58 1.45 -5.15
C ILE A 22 5.69 1.76 -4.14
N CYS A 23 6.18 0.74 -3.44
CA CYS A 23 7.30 0.88 -2.52
C CYS A 23 8.10 -0.42 -2.48
N VAL A 24 9.42 -0.32 -2.28
CA VAL A 24 10.25 -1.47 -1.94
C VAL A 24 10.40 -1.50 -0.42
N ALA A 25 10.09 -2.61 0.23
CA ALA A 25 10.31 -2.84 1.65
C ALA A 25 10.69 -4.30 1.87
N ASP A 26 11.54 -4.61 2.85
CA ASP A 26 12.01 -5.97 3.11
C ASP A 26 12.40 -6.74 1.83
N TYR A 27 13.16 -6.09 0.94
CA TYR A 27 13.63 -6.65 -0.33
C TYR A 27 12.54 -7.11 -1.34
N LYS A 28 11.28 -6.76 -1.10
CA LYS A 28 10.14 -7.05 -2.00
C LYS A 28 9.54 -5.76 -2.53
N LEU A 29 9.01 -5.82 -3.76
CA LEU A 29 8.25 -4.72 -4.35
C LEU A 29 6.78 -4.85 -3.97
N PHE A 30 6.23 -3.81 -3.36
CA PHE A 30 4.84 -3.69 -2.98
C PHE A 30 4.14 -2.65 -3.84
N ALA A 31 2.87 -2.89 -4.13
CA ALA A 31 2.01 -1.94 -4.83
C ALA A 31 0.62 -1.97 -4.22
N PHE A 32 0.00 -0.80 -4.08
CA PHE A 32 -1.39 -0.70 -3.66
C PHE A 32 -2.28 -0.51 -4.88
N PHE A 33 -3.16 -1.48 -5.10
CA PHE A 33 -4.15 -1.50 -6.17
C PHE A 33 -5.52 -1.02 -5.65
N THR A 34 -6.33 -0.42 -6.53
CA THR A 34 -7.60 0.19 -6.15
C THR A 34 -8.61 -0.84 -5.68
N ASP A 35 -8.73 -1.95 -6.43
CA ASP A 35 -9.71 -3.01 -6.13
C ASP A 35 -9.07 -4.16 -5.33
N CYS A 36 -7.79 -4.46 -5.58
CA CYS A 36 -7.11 -5.59 -4.94
C CYS A 36 -6.42 -5.26 -3.61
N GLY A 37 -6.26 -3.97 -3.27
CA GLY A 37 -5.53 -3.55 -2.08
C GLY A 37 -4.02 -3.73 -2.19
N LEU A 38 -3.34 -3.97 -1.06
CA LEU A 38 -1.88 -4.15 -1.05
C LEU A 38 -1.48 -5.51 -1.64
N MET A 39 -0.56 -5.47 -2.59
CA MET A 39 0.02 -6.64 -3.22
C MET A 39 1.55 -6.57 -3.20
N TRP A 40 2.20 -7.71 -3.34
CA TRP A 40 3.64 -7.83 -3.47
C TRP A 40 4.02 -8.63 -4.72
N LEU A 41 5.16 -8.30 -5.32
CA LEU A 41 5.70 -8.99 -6.48
C LEU A 41 6.54 -10.19 -6.05
N ASP A 42 6.04 -11.38 -6.36
CA ASP A 42 6.81 -12.62 -6.33
C ASP A 42 7.68 -12.67 -7.60
N THR A 43 8.93 -12.25 -7.45
CA THR A 43 9.91 -12.18 -8.54
C THR A 43 10.30 -13.56 -9.07
N LYS A 44 10.26 -14.60 -8.24
CA LYS A 44 10.57 -15.98 -8.62
C LYS A 44 9.58 -16.51 -9.66
N HIS A 45 8.30 -16.19 -9.47
CA HIS A 45 7.23 -16.62 -10.36
C HIS A 45 6.72 -15.52 -11.30
N ASN A 46 7.25 -14.30 -11.17
CA ASN A 46 6.84 -13.09 -11.89
C ASN A 46 5.33 -12.82 -11.78
N ILE A 47 4.80 -12.89 -10.55
CA ILE A 47 3.38 -12.73 -10.24
C ILE A 47 3.15 -11.74 -9.10
N TRP A 48 2.09 -10.95 -9.16
CA TRP A 48 1.59 -10.19 -8.02
C TRP A 48 0.71 -11.06 -7.15
N ARG A 49 0.95 -11.05 -5.84
CA ARG A 49 0.18 -11.78 -4.82
C ARG A 49 -0.38 -10.79 -3.81
N VAL A 50 -1.60 -11.02 -3.35
CA VAL A 50 -2.23 -10.19 -2.31
C VAL A 50 -1.48 -10.38 -0.99
N VAL A 51 -1.21 -9.28 -0.28
CA VAL A 51 -0.72 -9.35 1.10
C VAL A 51 -1.89 -9.76 1.99
N SER A 52 -1.76 -10.88 2.70
CA SER A 52 -2.81 -11.36 3.61
C SER A 52 -2.80 -10.58 4.92
N GLY A 53 -3.83 -10.72 5.76
CA GLY A 53 -3.89 -10.08 7.08
C GLY A 53 -4.73 -8.79 7.12
N ASP A 54 -4.50 -7.98 8.15
CA ASP A 54 -5.26 -6.75 8.38
C ASP A 54 -4.61 -5.60 7.63
N MET A 55 -5.37 -4.97 6.73
CA MET A 55 -4.88 -4.00 5.75
C MET A 55 -5.93 -2.91 5.50
N PRO A 56 -5.52 -1.66 5.22
CA PRO A 56 -6.44 -0.64 4.75
C PRO A 56 -7.12 -1.10 3.46
N ARG A 57 -8.45 -1.10 3.43
CA ARG A 57 -9.23 -1.63 2.30
C ARG A 57 -9.28 -0.69 1.10
N LYS A 58 -9.15 0.62 1.31
CA LYS A 58 -9.23 1.64 0.26
C LYS A 58 -8.30 2.80 0.59
N LEU A 59 -7.44 3.17 -0.36
CA LEU A 59 -6.65 4.39 -0.30
C LEU A 59 -7.17 5.37 -1.35
N TYR A 60 -7.62 6.55 -0.93
CA TYR A 60 -7.96 7.63 -1.85
C TYR A 60 -6.79 8.59 -1.95
N GLY A 61 -6.09 8.56 -3.10
CA GLY A 61 -4.86 9.32 -3.32
C GLY A 61 -3.87 9.09 -2.19
N GLY A 62 -3.39 7.85 -2.06
CA GLY A 62 -2.47 7.46 -1.00
C GLY A 62 -1.01 7.49 -1.43
N ALA A 63 -0.12 7.46 -0.44
CA ALA A 63 1.31 7.27 -0.62
C ALA A 63 1.77 6.07 0.22
N MET A 64 2.90 5.48 -0.15
CA MET A 64 3.48 4.36 0.58
C MET A 64 4.99 4.53 0.60
N VAL A 65 5.59 4.28 1.77
CA VAL A 65 7.03 4.38 1.98
C VAL A 65 7.50 3.26 2.90
N GLU A 66 8.76 2.87 2.74
CA GLU A 66 9.46 1.96 3.64
C GLU A 66 9.76 2.69 4.94
N TYR A 67 9.52 2.05 6.08
CA TYR A 67 9.72 2.64 7.40
C TYR A 67 10.23 1.58 8.37
N TYR A 68 11.55 1.54 8.60
CA TYR A 68 12.22 0.60 9.52
C TYR A 68 11.84 -0.88 9.30
N GLY A 69 11.90 -1.34 8.06
CA GLY A 69 11.53 -2.70 7.63
C GLY A 69 10.03 -2.92 7.49
N LYS A 70 9.21 -1.88 7.69
CA LYS A 70 7.74 -1.90 7.62
C LYS A 70 7.26 -1.04 6.45
N LEU A 71 5.96 -1.06 6.20
CA LEU A 71 5.32 -0.12 5.28
C LEU A 71 4.56 0.94 6.06
N ALA A 72 4.87 2.21 5.82
CA ALA A 72 4.00 3.31 6.20
C ALA A 72 3.14 3.69 5.00
N VAL A 73 1.82 3.60 5.18
CA VAL A 73 0.83 3.89 4.13
C VAL A 73 0.02 5.11 4.55
N PHE A 74 -0.06 6.11 3.68
CA PHE A 74 -0.83 7.33 3.89
C PHE A 74 -2.04 7.35 2.96
N TRP A 75 -3.17 7.86 3.43
CA TRP A 75 -4.32 8.13 2.57
C TRP A 75 -5.18 9.25 3.10
N ARG A 76 -5.97 9.81 2.18
CA ARG A 76 -6.97 10.81 2.53
C ARG A 76 -8.24 10.11 2.97
N GLU A 77 -8.72 10.50 4.14
CA GLU A 77 -10.06 10.21 4.59
C GLU A 77 -10.94 11.41 4.26
N ARG A 78 -11.77 11.25 3.23
CA ARG A 78 -12.73 12.28 2.84
C ARG A 78 -13.95 12.16 3.75
N ILE A 79 -14.14 13.14 4.62
CA ILE A 79 -15.35 13.24 5.44
C ILE A 79 -16.39 14.01 4.61
N SER A 80 -17.51 13.36 4.28
CA SER A 80 -18.61 14.02 3.58
C SER A 80 -19.05 15.26 4.34
N ASN A 81 -19.30 16.36 3.62
CA ASN A 81 -19.77 17.65 4.14
C ASN A 81 -18.77 18.46 4.99
N GLN A 82 -17.49 18.11 5.04
CA GLN A 82 -16.46 18.92 5.70
C GLN A 82 -15.55 19.62 4.70
N LYS A 83 -15.17 20.87 5.00
CA LYS A 83 -14.13 21.62 4.27
C LYS A 83 -12.71 21.15 4.61
N GLN A 84 -12.56 20.07 5.38
CA GLN A 84 -11.27 19.58 5.88
C GLN A 84 -11.06 18.14 5.44
N GLU A 85 -9.82 17.80 5.10
CA GLU A 85 -9.40 16.42 4.85
C GLU A 85 -8.53 15.94 6.01
N LYS A 86 -8.75 14.69 6.43
CA LYS A 86 -7.86 14.02 7.38
C LYS A 86 -6.89 13.15 6.61
N ILE A 87 -5.62 13.29 6.95
CA ILE A 87 -4.58 12.39 6.47
C ILE A 87 -4.42 11.28 7.50
N ARG A 88 -4.75 10.06 7.10
CA ARG A 88 -4.49 8.86 7.88
C ARG A 88 -3.16 8.25 7.48
N CYS A 89 -2.54 7.59 8.45
CA CYS A 89 -1.37 6.76 8.25
C CYS A 89 -1.58 5.44 8.98
N ALA A 90 -1.09 4.35 8.40
CA ALA A 90 -0.91 3.07 9.07
C ALA A 90 0.51 2.57 8.86
N VAL A 91 1.11 2.07 9.94
CA VAL A 91 2.38 1.35 9.92
C VAL A 91 2.08 -0.14 9.94
N ILE A 92 2.57 -0.84 8.93
CA ILE A 92 2.21 -2.22 8.62
C ILE A 92 3.48 -3.06 8.68
N ALA A 93 3.56 -3.91 9.69
CA ALA A 93 4.59 -4.92 9.77
C ALA A 93 4.33 -6.02 8.75
N LEU A 94 5.41 -6.50 8.13
CA LEU A 94 5.39 -7.54 7.12
C LEU A 94 6.03 -8.80 7.68
N ALA A 95 5.23 -9.85 7.85
CA ALA A 95 5.71 -11.16 8.22
C ALA A 95 5.74 -12.08 7.00
N ARG A 96 6.82 -12.84 6.85
CA ARG A 96 6.91 -13.90 5.83
C ARG A 96 6.34 -15.18 6.38
N VAL A 97 5.41 -15.78 5.64
CA VAL A 97 4.84 -17.09 5.97
C VAL A 97 5.31 -18.07 4.89
N GLY A 98 6.44 -18.72 5.15
CA GLY A 98 7.16 -19.49 4.13
C GLY A 98 7.72 -18.62 3.00
N GLU A 99 7.95 -19.23 1.82
CA GLU A 99 8.47 -18.52 0.64
C GLU A 99 7.40 -17.77 -0.17
N GLU A 100 6.13 -18.13 0.01
CA GLU A 100 5.06 -17.85 -0.94
C GLU A 100 3.96 -16.91 -0.43
N GLU A 101 4.05 -16.49 0.82
CA GLU A 101 3.07 -15.62 1.46
C GLU A 101 3.74 -14.50 2.26
N VAL A 102 3.15 -13.31 2.15
CA VAL A 102 3.46 -12.15 2.98
C VAL A 102 2.19 -11.77 3.70
N ARG A 103 2.27 -11.70 5.02
CA ARG A 103 1.18 -11.30 5.91
C ARG A 103 1.46 -9.91 6.48
N GLY A 104 0.53 -8.99 6.28
CA GLY A 104 0.52 -7.66 6.87
C GLY A 104 -0.18 -7.66 8.23
N THR A 105 0.34 -6.86 9.17
CA THR A 105 -0.32 -6.56 10.45
C THR A 105 -0.17 -5.07 10.73
N ILE A 106 -1.29 -4.38 10.97
CA ILE A 106 -1.28 -2.97 11.37
C ILE A 106 -0.77 -2.89 12.81
N GLU A 107 0.42 -2.32 13.00
CA GLU A 107 0.97 -2.06 14.34
C GLU A 107 0.53 -0.71 14.89
N TRP A 108 0.29 0.25 14.00
CA TRP A 108 -0.21 1.56 14.36
C TRP A 108 -1.08 2.12 13.24
N SER A 109 -2.15 2.81 13.59
CA SER A 109 -3.00 3.53 12.65
C SER A 109 -3.60 4.76 13.32
N GLY A 110 -3.59 5.89 12.62
CA GLY A 110 -4.04 7.15 13.19
C GLY A 110 -4.18 8.27 12.16
N VAL A 111 -4.72 9.39 12.62
CA VAL A 111 -4.75 10.65 11.86
C VAL A 111 -3.46 11.40 12.17
N VAL A 112 -2.66 11.68 11.14
CA VAL A 112 -1.37 12.39 11.28
C VAL A 112 -1.48 13.87 10.93
N ALA A 113 -2.50 14.27 10.17
CA ALA A 113 -2.76 15.66 9.86
C ALA A 113 -4.24 15.90 9.57
N THR A 114 -4.70 17.13 9.81
CA THR A 114 -5.98 17.65 9.34
C THR A 114 -5.70 18.92 8.54
N ILE A 115 -6.10 18.94 7.28
CA ILE A 115 -5.81 20.04 6.36
C ILE A 115 -7.11 20.72 5.90
N PRO A 116 -7.12 22.06 5.72
CA PRO A 116 -8.33 22.81 5.41
C PRO A 116 -8.70 22.82 3.91
N TYR A 117 -7.98 22.07 3.07
CA TYR A 117 -8.23 21.96 1.63
C TYR A 117 -7.76 20.60 1.11
N VAL A 118 -8.17 20.27 -0.11
CA VAL A 118 -7.79 19.01 -0.78
C VAL A 118 -6.30 19.03 -1.09
N CYS A 119 -5.54 18.04 -0.63
CA CYS A 119 -4.14 17.86 -1.02
C CYS A 119 -3.91 16.60 -1.86
N GLY A 120 -2.75 16.51 -2.50
CA GLY A 120 -2.24 15.27 -3.09
C GLY A 120 -0.88 14.97 -2.49
N PHE A 121 -0.56 13.69 -2.30
CA PHE A 121 0.81 13.28 -2.03
C PHE A 121 1.61 13.33 -3.33
N LEU A 122 2.68 14.12 -3.34
CA LEU A 122 3.63 14.18 -4.46
C LEU A 122 4.77 13.19 -4.23
N HIS A 123 5.44 13.35 -3.08
CA HIS A 123 6.55 12.51 -2.66
C HIS A 123 6.38 12.15 -1.18
N CYS A 124 6.81 10.95 -0.82
CA CYS A 124 6.86 10.49 0.56
C CYS A 124 8.27 9.97 0.81
N LEU A 125 8.92 10.53 1.83
CA LEU A 125 10.31 10.27 2.19
C LEU A 125 10.36 10.03 3.69
N VAL A 126 11.18 9.09 4.12
CA VAL A 126 11.51 8.96 5.54
C VAL A 126 12.61 9.97 5.87
N ALA A 127 12.35 10.81 6.86
CA ALA A 127 13.37 11.61 7.50
C ALA A 127 13.87 10.85 8.73
N SER A 128 15.19 10.76 8.86
CA SER A 128 15.87 10.34 10.09
C SER A 128 16.47 11.59 10.75
N ASP A 129 16.35 11.68 12.06
CA ASP A 129 17.02 12.71 12.87
C ASP A 129 18.55 12.55 12.87
#